data_AF-A0AAV5G228-F1
#
_entry.id   AF-A0AAV5G228-F1
#
_cell.length_a   1.000
_cell.length_b   1.000
_cell.length_c   1.000
_cell.angle_alpha   90.00
_cell.angle_beta   90.00
_cell.angle_gamma   90.00
#
_symmetry.space_group_name_H-M   'P 1'
#
loop_
_entity.id
_entity.type
_entity.pdbx_description
1 polymer ?
#
loop_
_entity_poly.entity_id
_entity_poly.type
_entity_poly.pdbx_seq_one_letter_code
_entity_poly.pdbx_strand_id
1 'polypeptide(L)' 'MVDVNGKEAAPLYKFLKSKKGGFLGDGIKWNFTKFLVDKDGKVVERYAPTTSPLKIENDIQKLLSTS' A
#
# COMPACT_ATOMS: atom_id res chain seq x y z
N MET A 1 17.29 0.14 -9.56
CA MET A 1 15.94 0.66 -9.23
C MET A 1 14.99 -0.52 -9.15
N VAL A 2 13.89 -0.42 -8.41
CA VAL A 2 12.91 -1.51 -8.28
C VAL A 2 11.70 -1.20 -9.15
N ASP A 3 11.35 -2.10 -10.06
CA ASP A 3 10.13 -1.97 -10.86
C ASP A 3 8.89 -2.27 -10.01
N VAL A 4 7.94 -1.35 -10.03
CA VAL A 4 6.69 -1.45 -9.25
C VAL A 4 5.47 -1.78 -10.12
N ASN A 5 5.61 -1.61 -11.44
CA ASN A 5 4.60 -1.85 -12.47
C ASN A 5 5.17 -2.72 -13.61
N GLY A 6 4.29 -3.22 -14.48
CA GLY A 6 4.69 -4.06 -15.61
C GLY A 6 4.99 -5.52 -15.25
N LYS A 7 5.44 -6.27 -16.25
CA LYS A 7 5.71 -7.72 -16.14
C LYS A 7 6.85 -8.03 -15.18
N GLU A 8 7.87 -7.16 -15.17
CA GLU A 8 9.06 -7.28 -14.32
C GLU A 8 8.89 -6.68 -12.92
N ALA A 9 7.67 -6.26 -12.55
CA ALA A 9 7.43 -5.73 -11.22
C ALA A 9 7.88 -6.71 -10.13
N ALA A 10 8.58 -6.19 -9.12
CA ALA A 10 9.11 -6.99 -8.04
C ALA A 10 7.99 -7.78 -7.32
N PRO A 11 8.25 -9.01 -6.84
CA PRO A 11 7.22 -9.87 -6.24
C PRO A 11 6.43 -9.19 -5.12
N LEU A 12 7.09 -8.37 -4.30
CA LEU A 12 6.44 -7.58 -3.25
C LEU A 12 5.36 -6.65 -3.81
N TYR A 13 5.65 -5.90 -4.86
CA TYR A 13 4.68 -4.97 -5.46
C TYR A 13 3.55 -5.69 -6.19
N LYS A 14 3.83 -6.85 -6.81
CA LYS A 14 2.77 -7.73 -7.34
C LYS A 14 1.82 -8.18 -6.22
N PHE A 15 2.37 -8.64 -5.10
CA PHE A 15 1.59 -9.03 -3.93
C PHE A 15 0.75 -7.86 -3.38
N LEU A 16 1.37 -6.71 -3.08
CA LEU A 16 0.68 -5.54 -2.52
C LEU A 16 -0.48 -5.06 -3.40
N LYS A 17 -0.25 -4.95 -4.72
CA LYS A 17 -1.28 -4.55 -5.69
C LYS A 17 -2.42 -5.58 -5.80
N SER A 18 -2.10 -6.88 -5.73
CA SER A 18 -3.11 -7.95 -5.75
C SER A 18 -4.01 -7.95 -4.51
N LYS A 19 -3.48 -7.51 -3.36
CA LYS A 19 -4.26 -7.44 -2.11
C LYS A 19 -5.08 -6.14 -2.01
N LYS A 20 -4.52 -5.02 -2.47
CA LYS A 20 -5.19 -3.71 -2.50
C LYS A 20 -4.92 -3.00 -3.82
N GLY A 21 -5.82 -3.23 -4.79
CA GLY A 21 -5.84 -2.52 -6.07
C GLY A 21 -6.36 -1.09 -5.93
N GLY A 22 -6.19 -0.28 -6.98
CA GLY A 22 -6.92 0.97 -7.12
C GLY A 22 -8.29 0.73 -7.76
N PHE A 23 -9.17 1.73 -7.69
CA PHE A 23 -10.51 1.66 -8.28
C PHE A 23 -10.51 1.49 -9.80
N LEU A 24 -9.49 2.03 -10.48
CA LEU A 24 -9.30 1.96 -11.93
C LEU A 24 -8.01 1.19 -12.24
N GLY A 25 -7.99 -0.08 -11.85
CA GLY A 25 -6.84 -0.98 -11.99
C GLY A 25 -5.86 -0.93 -10.81
N ASP A 26 -4.95 -1.89 -10.77
CA ASP A 26 -4.05 -2.12 -9.63
C ASP A 26 -2.72 -1.35 -9.73
N GLY A 27 -2.40 -0.77 -10.88
CA GLY A 27 -1.14 -0.06 -11.14
C GLY A 27 -0.84 1.08 -10.15
N ILE A 28 0.43 1.23 -9.79
CA ILE A 28 0.92 2.34 -8.95
C ILE A 28 1.08 3.58 -9.83
N LYS A 29 0.21 4.57 -9.64
CA LYS A 29 0.05 5.69 -10.59
C LYS A 29 1.16 6.73 -10.53
N TRP A 30 1.77 6.93 -9.36
CA TRP A 30 2.83 7.91 -9.16
C TRP A 30 3.68 7.57 -7.93
N ASN A 31 4.81 8.28 -7.81
CA ASN A 31 5.68 8.25 -6.65
C ASN A 31 4.89 8.55 -5.36
N PHE A 32 5.29 7.91 -4.26
CA PHE A 32 4.64 8.01 -2.95
C PHE A 32 3.23 7.40 -2.84
N THR A 33 2.90 6.37 -3.62
CA THR A 33 1.79 5.47 -3.24
C THR A 33 2.21 4.68 -1.99
N LYS A 34 1.35 4.61 -0.97
CA LYS A 34 1.68 3.93 0.29
C LYS A 34 0.77 2.74 0.51
N PHE A 35 1.30 1.67 1.11
CA PHE A 35 0.53 0.51 1.56
C PHE A 35 0.74 0.37 3.06
N LEU A 36 -0.35 0.15 3.80
CA LEU A 36 -0.29 -0.18 5.22
C LEU A 36 -0.46 -1.69 5.37
N VAL A 37 0.48 -2.30 6.08
CA VAL A 37 0.54 -3.75 6.34
C VAL A 37 0.57 -3.93 7.85
N ASP A 38 -0.27 -4.82 8.38
CA ASP A 38 -0.33 -5.10 9.81
C ASP A 38 0.77 -6.09 10.27
N LYS A 39 0.83 -6.35 11.58
CA LYS A 39 1.84 -7.21 12.22
C LYS A 39 1.80 -8.67 11.73
N ASP A 40 0.67 -9.11 11.19
CA ASP A 40 0.45 -10.47 10.70
C ASP A 40 0.70 -10.56 9.17
N GLY A 41 1.16 -9.46 8.56
CA GLY A 41 1.53 -9.40 7.14
C GLY A 41 0.34 -9.15 6.20
N LYS A 42 -0.83 -8.80 6.71
CA LYS A 42 -2.01 -8.51 5.89
C LYS A 42 -1.98 -7.05 5.42
N VAL A 43 -2.20 -6.85 4.12
CA VAL A 43 -2.30 -5.52 3.51
C VAL A 43 -3.67 -4.93 3.84
N VAL A 44 -3.71 -3.96 4.75
CA VAL A 44 -4.97 -3.41 5.27
C VAL A 44 -5.50 -2.26 4.43
N GLU A 45 -4.62 -1.41 3.88
CA GLU A 45 -5.01 -0.23 3.12
C GLU A 45 -3.95 0.20 2.10
N ARG A 46 -4.38 0.96 1.09
CA ARG A 46 -3.57 1.61 0.08
C ARG A 46 -3.95 3.09 -0.04
N TYR A 47 -2.97 3.97 0.09
CA TYR A 47 -3.16 5.41 0.03
C TYR A 47 -2.60 6.01 -1.26
N ALA A 48 -3.34 6.95 -1.82
CA ALA A 48 -2.91 7.69 -3.01
C ALA A 48 -1.63 8.52 -2.74
N PRO A 49 -0.85 8.84 -3.78
CA PRO A 49 0.28 9.77 -3.70
C PRO A 49 -0.01 11.06 -2.95
N THR A 50 -1.20 11.63 -3.18
CA THR A 50 -1.67 12.90 -2.60
C THR A 50 -2.18 12.78 -1.17
N THR A 51 -2.33 11.56 -0.63
CA THR A 51 -2.70 11.39 0.77
C THR A 51 -1.53 11.82 1.65
N SER A 52 -1.79 12.84 2.48
CA SER A 52 -0.86 13.31 3.51
C SER A 52 -0.56 12.18 4.51
N PRO A 53 0.71 11.94 4.88
CA PRO A 53 1.07 10.94 5.89
C PRO A 53 0.33 11.13 7.23
N LEU A 54 0.06 12.37 7.64
CA LEU A 54 -0.66 12.65 8.88
C LEU A 54 -2.10 12.11 8.88
N LYS A 55 -2.72 11.95 7.70
CA LYS A 55 -4.04 11.33 7.59
C LYS A 55 -4.03 9.82 7.82
N ILE A 56 -2.85 9.19 7.80
CA ILE A 56 -2.66 7.74 7.97
C ILE A 56 -2.44 7.39 9.46
N GLU A 57 -2.09 8.38 10.30
CA GLU A 57 -1.76 8.19 11.72
C GLU A 57 -2.83 7.42 12.49
N ASN A 58 -4.09 7.81 12.35
CA ASN A 58 -5.22 7.15 13.02
C ASN A 58 -5.34 5.66 12.66
N ASP A 59 -5.03 5.29 11.42
CA ASP A 59 -5.09 3.89 10.99
C ASP A 59 -3.92 3.09 11.56
N ILE A 60 -2.73 3.70 11.64
CA ILE A 60 -1.57 3.09 12.29
C ILE A 60 -1.85 2.87 13.79
N GLN A 61 -2.37 3.89 14.48
CA GLN A 61 -2.68 3.79 15.92
C GLN A 61 -3.68 2.68 16.23
N LYS A 62 -4.73 2.51 15.40
CA LYS A 62 -5.69 1.40 15.55
C LYS A 62 -5.02 0.03 15.46
N LEU A 63 -4.07 -0.14 14.53
CA LEU A 63 -3.35 -1.42 14.40
C LEU A 63 -2.43 -1.69 15.58
N LEU A 64 -1.84 -0.64 16.17
CA LEU A 64 -0.98 -0.77 17.34
C LEU A 64 -1.77 -1.05 18.63
N SER A 65 -2.98 -0.51 18.76
CA SER A 65 -3.82 -0.71 19.94
C SER A 65 -4.52 -2.07 20.00
N THR A 66 -4.39 -2.90 18.97
CA THR A 66 -5.05 -4.23 18.89
C THR A 66 -4.13 -5.34 19.44
N SER A 67 -3.51 -5.12 20.60
CA SER A 67 -2.67 -6.11 21.30
C SER A 67 -3.28 -6.52 22.63
#